data_AF-A0A2W0BAH0-F1
#
_entry.id   AF-A0A2W0BAH0-F1
#
_cell.length_a   1.000
_cell.length_b   1.000
_cell.length_c   1.000
_cell.angle_alpha   90.00
_cell.angle_beta   90.00
_cell.angle_gamma   90.00
#
_symmetry.space_group_name_H-M   'P 1'
#
loop_
_entity.id
_entity.type
_entity.pdbx_description
1 polymer ?
#
loop_
_entity_poly.entity_id
_entity_poly.type
_entity_poly.pdbx_seq_one_letter_code
_entity_poly.pdbx_strand_id
1 'polypeptide(L)'
;MRWKRFIALATNLLATLVGKPVHPSSLIPSFSIWNPRRRCALRPSRLTHKLTPATCRGSGRELVLLLVAIPSLVALAYSQNFKVTLLGTGNPRPALQRFGPSILVEAGKEKLLFDCGRGAAQRLYQLNVPFQEVTALFLTHLHSDHTVGIPDFYLTGWIM
;
A
#
# COMPACT_ATOMS: atom_id res chain seq x y z
N MET A 1 20.09 16.20 11.97
CA MET A 1 20.24 16.72 10.59
C MET A 1 20.65 15.58 9.65
N ARG A 2 19.72 14.76 9.11
CA ARG A 2 20.01 13.83 7.99
C ARG A 2 18.78 13.16 7.33
N TRP A 3 17.58 13.74 7.43
CA TRP A 3 16.35 13.09 6.91
C TRP A 3 15.84 13.65 5.57
N LYS A 4 16.15 14.91 5.22
CA LYS A 4 15.58 15.57 4.02
C LYS A 4 16.16 15.10 2.67
N ARG A 5 17.13 14.18 2.63
CA ARG A 5 17.78 13.72 1.37
C ARG A 5 17.26 12.39 0.82
N PHE A 6 16.44 11.64 1.54
CA PHE A 6 15.92 10.34 1.05
C PHE A 6 14.61 10.44 0.27
N ILE A 7 13.86 11.53 0.40
CA ILE A 7 12.59 11.72 -0.34
C ILE A 7 12.83 12.20 -1.79
N ALA A 8 14.00 12.77 -2.09
CA ALA A 8 14.32 13.32 -3.42
C ALA A 8 14.84 12.30 -4.44
N LEU A 9 15.10 11.04 -4.06
CA LEU A 9 15.56 9.99 -4.97
C LEU A 9 14.45 9.02 -5.42
N ALA A 10 13.29 9.02 -4.76
CA ALA A 10 12.16 8.16 -5.14
C ALA A 10 11.24 8.79 -6.21
N THR A 11 11.27 10.11 -6.39
CA THR A 11 10.46 10.80 -7.41
C THR A 11 11.06 10.74 -8.82
N ASN A 12 12.37 10.48 -8.95
CA ASN A 12 13.03 10.41 -10.26
C ASN A 12 13.09 9.00 -10.88
N LEU A 13 12.69 7.94 -10.16
CA LEU A 13 12.61 6.59 -10.74
C LEU A 13 11.23 6.28 -11.36
N LEU A 14 10.18 7.05 -11.04
CA LEU A 14 8.85 6.89 -11.64
C LEU A 14 8.66 7.71 -12.94
N ALA A 15 9.53 8.69 -13.20
CA ALA A 15 9.43 9.58 -14.36
C ALA A 15 10.05 9.01 -15.66
N THR A 16 10.71 7.85 -15.60
CA THR A 16 11.33 7.20 -16.78
C THR A 16 10.43 6.15 -17.45
N LEU A 17 9.29 5.80 -16.84
CA LEU A 17 8.35 4.80 -17.38
C LEU A 17 7.15 5.41 -18.14
N VAL A 18 6.99 6.74 -18.10
CA VAL A 18 5.98 7.46 -18.88
C VAL A 18 6.70 8.55 -19.64
N GLY A 19 7.31 8.18 -20.76
CA GLY A 19 8.11 9.10 -21.57
C GLY A 19 7.28 10.24 -22.15
N LYS A 20 7.27 11.39 -21.46
CA LYS A 20 7.20 12.73 -22.06
C LYS A 20 7.82 13.76 -21.09
N PRO A 21 8.86 14.52 -21.49
CA PRO A 21 9.26 15.73 -20.77
C PRO A 21 8.26 16.85 -21.08
N VAL A 22 7.77 17.54 -20.04
CA VAL A 22 6.95 18.75 -20.21
C VAL A 22 7.82 19.96 -19.87
N HIS A 23 8.13 20.78 -20.88
CA HIS A 23 8.79 22.07 -20.69
C HIS A 23 7.78 23.13 -20.21
N PRO A 24 8.12 23.99 -19.24
CA PRO A 24 7.22 25.01 -18.73
C PRO A 24 7.40 26.34 -19.47
N SER A 25 6.93 26.45 -20.72
CA SER A 25 6.81 27.74 -21.43
C SER A 25 6.17 27.58 -22.82
N SER A 26 4.85 27.41 -22.88
CA SER A 26 4.03 27.66 -24.09
C SER A 26 2.56 27.37 -23.74
N LEU A 27 1.54 28.14 -24.10
CA LEU A 27 1.40 29.37 -24.86
C LEU A 27 0.05 29.97 -24.44
N ILE A 28 0.05 31.28 -24.25
CA ILE A 28 -1.11 32.15 -24.11
C ILE A 28 -1.95 32.05 -25.39
N PRO A 29 -3.30 31.91 -25.34
CA PRO A 29 -4.10 31.99 -26.56
C PRO A 29 -4.25 33.47 -26.97
N SER A 30 -3.57 33.86 -28.03
CA SER A 30 -3.80 35.13 -28.72
C SER A 30 -5.07 35.00 -29.59
N PHE A 31 -6.08 35.80 -29.29
CA PHE A 31 -7.25 36.00 -30.13
C PHE A 31 -6.85 36.82 -31.36
N SER A 32 -6.90 36.20 -32.55
CA SER A 32 -6.79 36.90 -33.84
C SER A 32 -8.17 36.96 -34.49
N ILE A 33 -8.64 38.20 -34.65
CA ILE A 33 -9.87 38.60 -35.32
C ILE A 33 -9.74 38.31 -36.82
N TRP A 34 -10.58 37.42 -37.34
CA TRP A 34 -10.60 37.09 -38.77
C TRP A 34 -11.50 38.07 -39.54
N ASN A 35 -10.93 38.72 -40.54
CA ASN A 35 -11.55 39.71 -41.44
C ASN A 35 -12.10 39.02 -42.71
N PRO A 36 -13.38 39.20 -43.08
CA PRO A 36 -14.04 38.42 -44.12
C PRO A 36 -14.04 39.15 -45.47
N ARG A 37 -12.93 39.18 -46.22
CA ARG A 37 -12.98 39.43 -47.68
C ARG A 37 -11.80 38.79 -48.41
N ARG A 38 -12.05 37.67 -49.10
CA ARG A 38 -11.60 37.40 -50.49
C ARG A 38 -12.39 36.21 -51.03
N ARG A 39 -12.99 36.43 -52.19
CA ARG A 39 -13.94 35.56 -52.88
C ARG A 39 -13.23 34.93 -54.09
N CYS A 40 -13.67 33.72 -54.44
CA CYS A 40 -13.60 33.05 -55.75
C CYS A 40 -12.23 32.60 -56.30
N ALA A 41 -12.06 31.29 -56.44
CA ALA A 41 -11.94 30.64 -57.77
C ALA A 41 -12.11 29.11 -57.65
N LEU A 42 -12.52 28.51 -58.76
CA LEU A 42 -13.15 27.19 -58.92
C LEU A 42 -12.14 26.03 -59.08
N ARG A 43 -12.52 24.82 -58.61
CA ARG A 43 -12.71 23.61 -59.44
C ARG A 43 -12.99 22.37 -58.56
N PRO A 44 -14.01 21.54 -58.86
CA PRO A 44 -14.21 20.26 -58.19
C PRO A 44 -13.56 19.13 -59.00
N SER A 45 -12.48 18.55 -58.50
CA SER A 45 -12.01 17.23 -58.97
C SER A 45 -12.33 16.19 -57.90
N ARG A 46 -13.45 15.53 -58.17
CA ARG A 46 -13.95 14.25 -57.63
C ARG A 46 -12.80 13.27 -57.31
N LEU A 47 -12.54 13.07 -56.02
CA LEU A 47 -11.78 11.93 -55.48
C LEU A 47 -12.56 11.39 -54.28
N THR A 48 -13.41 10.41 -54.55
CA THR A 48 -14.16 9.66 -53.55
C THR A 48 -13.23 8.62 -52.92
N HIS A 49 -12.44 9.01 -51.91
CA HIS A 49 -11.89 8.02 -50.98
C HIS A 49 -13.03 7.60 -50.04
N LYS A 50 -13.56 6.40 -50.28
CA LYS A 50 -14.50 5.74 -49.38
C LYS A 50 -13.82 5.56 -48.03
N LEU A 51 -14.22 6.36 -47.04
CA LEU A 51 -13.96 6.06 -45.64
C LEU A 51 -14.77 4.80 -45.30
N THR A 52 -14.11 3.65 -45.17
CA THR A 52 -14.74 2.48 -44.54
C THR A 52 -14.96 2.82 -43.07
N PRO A 53 -16.18 2.70 -42.54
CA PRO A 53 -16.39 2.86 -41.11
C PRO A 53 -15.67 1.72 -40.39
N ALA A 54 -14.70 2.04 -39.55
CA ALA A 54 -14.18 1.09 -38.59
C ALA A 54 -15.35 0.68 -37.69
N THR A 55 -15.91 -0.50 -37.92
CA THR A 55 -16.89 -1.12 -37.04
C THR A 55 -16.19 -1.46 -35.73
N CYS A 56 -16.20 -0.52 -34.79
CA CYS A 56 -15.93 -0.80 -33.38
C CYS A 56 -17.09 -1.64 -32.83
N ARG A 57 -17.08 -2.94 -33.11
CA ARG A 57 -17.99 -3.92 -32.51
C ARG A 57 -17.46 -4.28 -31.11
N GLY A 58 -17.44 -3.30 -30.21
CA GLY A 58 -17.24 -3.53 -28.78
C GLY A 58 -18.50 -4.17 -28.22
N SER A 59 -18.51 -5.50 -28.14
CA SER A 59 -19.59 -6.26 -27.49
C SER A 59 -19.73 -5.79 -26.06
N GLY A 60 -20.84 -5.12 -25.71
CA GLY A 60 -21.10 -4.60 -24.36
C GLY A 60 -21.04 -5.67 -23.24
N ARG A 61 -21.00 -6.96 -23.61
CA ARG A 61 -20.79 -8.08 -22.68
C ARG A 61 -19.36 -8.12 -22.12
N GLU A 62 -18.34 -7.71 -22.89
CA GLU A 62 -16.96 -7.65 -22.39
C GLU A 62 -16.77 -6.53 -21.37
N LEU A 63 -17.42 -5.39 -21.58
CA LEU A 63 -17.37 -4.25 -20.65
C LEU A 63 -18.03 -4.60 -19.31
N VAL A 64 -19.13 -5.35 -19.33
CA VAL A 64 -19.84 -5.82 -18.12
C VAL A 64 -19.02 -6.87 -17.36
N LEU A 65 -18.35 -7.80 -18.07
CA LEU A 65 -17.45 -8.78 -17.45
C LEU A 65 -16.26 -8.10 -16.75
N LEU A 66 -15.68 -7.07 -17.36
CA LEU A 66 -14.62 -6.27 -16.74
C LEU A 66 -15.11 -5.50 -15.49
N LEU A 67 -16.30 -4.90 -15.54
CA LEU A 67 -16.85 -4.14 -14.42
C LEU A 67 -17.20 -5.01 -13.19
N VAL A 68 -17.49 -6.30 -13.37
CA VAL A 68 -17.79 -7.24 -12.27
C VAL A 68 -16.53 -7.99 -11.80
N ALA A 69 -15.58 -8.28 -12.70
CA ALA A 69 -14.37 -9.01 -12.35
C ALA A 69 -13.33 -8.17 -11.58
N ILE A 70 -13.19 -6.88 -11.92
CA ILE A 70 -12.19 -6.00 -11.29
C ILE A 70 -12.45 -5.79 -9.78
N PRO A 71 -13.69 -5.50 -9.32
CA PRO A 71 -13.97 -5.37 -7.89
C PRO A 71 -13.72 -6.66 -7.09
N SER A 72 -14.03 -7.81 -7.69
CA SER A 72 -13.84 -9.12 -7.04
C SER A 72 -12.36 -9.50 -6.89
N LEU A 73 -11.53 -9.16 -7.89
CA LEU A 73 -10.07 -9.28 -7.81
C LEU A 73 -9.45 -8.33 -6.77
N VAL A 74 -9.96 -7.09 -6.68
CA VAL A 74 -9.53 -6.13 -5.65
C VAL A 74 -9.91 -6.62 -4.25
N ALA A 75 -11.09 -7.23 -4.07
CA ALA A 75 -11.51 -7.80 -2.81
C ALA A 75 -10.65 -9.00 -2.37
N LEU A 76 -10.29 -9.90 -3.29
CA LEU A 76 -9.35 -11.00 -2.98
C LEU A 76 -7.95 -10.47 -2.63
N ALA A 77 -7.47 -9.44 -3.33
CA ALA A 77 -6.18 -8.81 -3.03
C ALA A 77 -6.16 -8.11 -1.66
N TYR A 78 -7.34 -7.76 -1.13
CA TYR A 78 -7.50 -7.07 0.15
C TYR A 78 -7.87 -7.99 1.31
N SER A 79 -7.72 -9.32 1.17
CA SER A 79 -7.80 -10.23 2.31
C SER A 79 -6.63 -9.98 3.25
N GLN A 80 -6.79 -9.02 4.17
CA GLN A 80 -5.85 -8.83 5.26
C GLN A 80 -5.98 -10.03 6.18
N ASN A 81 -4.96 -10.90 6.19
CA ASN A 81 -4.94 -12.02 7.12
C ASN A 81 -5.00 -11.47 8.55
N PHE A 82 -6.04 -11.87 9.27
CA PHE A 82 -6.23 -11.58 10.68
C PHE A 82 -5.97 -12.84 11.49
N LYS A 83 -4.96 -12.82 12.35
CA LYS A 83 -4.56 -13.96 13.18
C LYS A 83 -4.23 -13.48 14.58
N VAL A 84 -4.77 -14.19 15.57
CA VAL A 84 -4.48 -13.93 16.99
C VAL A 84 -3.74 -15.13 17.54
N THR A 85 -2.57 -14.89 18.11
CA THR A 85 -1.73 -15.92 18.73
C THR A 85 -1.55 -15.61 20.21
N LEU A 86 -1.97 -16.54 21.06
CA LEU A 86 -1.75 -16.45 22.50
C LEU A 86 -0.31 -16.89 22.80
N LEU A 87 0.58 -15.94 23.05
CA LEU A 87 1.98 -16.22 23.36
C LEU A 87 2.08 -16.82 24.76
N GLY A 88 1.35 -16.24 25.71
CA GLY A 88 1.24 -16.73 27.08
C GLY A 88 -0.09 -16.33 27.72
N THR A 89 -0.56 -17.20 28.60
CA THR A 89 -1.87 -17.12 29.25
C THR A 89 -1.75 -17.24 30.77
N GLY A 90 -0.54 -17.04 31.30
CA GLY A 90 -0.17 -17.16 32.71
C GLY A 90 -0.79 -16.09 33.60
N ASN A 91 -0.35 -16.10 34.85
CA ASN A 91 -0.70 -15.10 35.84
C ASN A 91 0.59 -14.77 36.64
N PRO A 92 0.54 -13.91 37.68
CA PRO A 92 1.73 -13.53 38.43
C PRO A 92 2.49 -14.70 39.07
N ARG A 93 1.82 -15.83 39.33
CA ARG A 93 2.46 -17.02 39.89
C ARG A 93 3.29 -17.72 38.82
N PRO A 94 4.59 -17.97 39.06
CA PRO A 94 5.42 -18.70 38.13
C PRO A 94 4.87 -20.10 37.86
N ALA A 95 4.81 -20.49 36.59
CA ALA A 95 4.42 -21.81 36.14
C ALA A 95 5.42 -22.30 35.07
N LEU A 96 5.77 -23.59 35.10
CA LEU A 96 6.75 -24.15 34.17
C LEU A 96 6.17 -24.34 32.75
N GLN A 97 4.87 -24.58 32.65
CA GLN A 97 4.19 -24.89 31.39
C GLN A 97 3.45 -23.69 30.78
N ARG A 98 3.42 -22.54 31.46
CA ARG A 98 2.60 -21.39 31.05
C ARG A 98 3.35 -20.07 31.26
N PHE A 99 3.67 -19.42 30.14
CA PHE A 99 4.29 -18.10 30.11
C PHE A 99 3.33 -17.00 30.53
N GLY A 100 3.88 -15.84 30.91
CA GLY A 100 3.10 -14.69 31.35
C GLY A 100 2.15 -14.16 30.27
N PRO A 101 1.13 -13.37 30.64
CA PRO A 101 0.17 -12.78 29.71
C PRO A 101 0.85 -12.06 28.54
N SER A 102 0.57 -12.51 27.32
CA SER A 102 1.00 -11.83 26.10
C SER A 102 0.25 -12.37 24.89
N ILE A 103 -0.23 -11.48 24.02
CA ILE A 103 -1.03 -11.81 22.84
C ILE A 103 -0.44 -11.09 21.62
N LEU A 104 -0.13 -11.84 20.57
CA LEU A 104 0.27 -11.30 19.28
C LEU A 104 -0.94 -11.27 18.34
N VAL A 105 -1.26 -10.10 17.81
CA VAL A 105 -2.30 -9.90 16.79
C VAL A 105 -1.62 -9.50 15.50
N GLU A 106 -1.81 -10.32 14.47
CA GLU A 106 -1.33 -10.10 13.11
C GLU A 106 -2.52 -9.66 12.26
N ALA A 107 -2.50 -8.42 11.75
CA ALA A 107 -3.57 -7.84 10.95
C ALA A 107 -2.98 -7.21 9.68
N GLY A 108 -2.96 -7.98 8.59
CA GLY A 108 -2.33 -7.55 7.35
C GLY A 108 -0.81 -7.44 7.52
N LYS A 109 -0.29 -6.20 7.45
CA LYS A 109 1.14 -5.92 7.65
C LYS A 109 1.49 -5.58 9.10
N GLU A 110 0.49 -5.36 9.94
CA GLU A 110 0.68 -4.92 11.32
C GLU A 110 0.83 -6.12 12.25
N LYS A 111 1.81 -6.06 13.15
CA LYS A 111 1.97 -7.01 14.25
C LYS A 111 1.88 -6.25 15.57
N LEU A 112 0.77 -6.43 16.26
CA LEU A 112 0.44 -5.72 17.49
C LEU A 112 0.62 -6.68 18.67
N LEU A 113 1.47 -6.30 19.62
CA LEU A 113 1.73 -7.08 20.82
C LEU A 113 0.95 -6.47 22.00
N PHE A 114 0.02 -7.23 22.56
CA PHE A 114 -0.73 -6.85 23.75
C PHE A 114 -0.15 -7.56 24.97
N ASP A 115 0.34 -6.76 25.91
CA ASP A 115 1.10 -7.15 27.10
C ASP A 115 2.40 -7.90 26.78
N CYS A 116 3.39 -7.69 27.64
CA CYS A 116 4.70 -8.32 27.53
C CYS A 116 5.07 -8.98 28.85
N GLY A 117 4.34 -10.05 29.18
CA GLY A 117 4.62 -10.86 30.34
C GLY A 117 5.90 -11.68 30.22
N ARG A 118 6.23 -12.39 31.30
CA ARG A 118 7.43 -13.23 31.40
C ARG A 118 7.50 -14.24 30.25
N GLY A 119 8.60 -14.18 29.48
CA GLY A 119 8.90 -15.09 28.38
C GLY A 119 8.17 -14.78 27.07
N ALA A 120 7.57 -13.59 26.92
CA ALA A 120 7.00 -13.14 25.64
C ALA A 120 8.05 -13.17 24.51
N ALA A 121 9.28 -12.71 24.76
CA ALA A 121 10.38 -12.74 23.80
C ALA A 121 10.73 -14.18 23.34
N GLN A 122 10.77 -15.12 24.28
CA GLN A 122 11.01 -16.54 23.98
C GLN A 122 9.91 -17.12 23.10
N ARG A 123 8.65 -16.73 23.31
CA ARG A 123 7.51 -17.18 22.51
C ARG A 123 7.48 -16.59 21.11
N LEU A 124 7.85 -15.30 20.97
CA LEU A 124 8.03 -14.68 19.65
C LEU A 124 9.14 -15.38 18.86
N TYR A 125 10.27 -15.65 19.51
CA TYR A 125 11.38 -16.40 18.91
C TYR A 125 10.95 -17.80 18.46
N GLN A 126 10.21 -18.55 19.30
CA GLN A 126 9.67 -19.86 18.95
C GLN A 126 8.71 -19.83 17.75
N LEU A 127 8.01 -18.72 17.54
CA LEU A 127 7.14 -18.51 16.38
C LEU A 127 7.89 -17.99 15.14
N ASN A 128 9.20 -17.79 15.22
CA ASN A 128 10.02 -17.15 14.20
C ASN A 128 9.48 -15.77 13.79
N VAL A 129 8.97 -15.01 14.75
CA VAL A 129 8.55 -13.62 14.54
C VAL A 129 9.70 -12.71 14.94
N PRO A 130 10.32 -11.97 13.98
CA PRO A 130 11.35 -11.00 14.30
C PRO A 130 10.81 -9.89 15.19
N PHE A 131 11.61 -9.46 16.16
CA PHE A 131 11.22 -8.45 17.14
C PHE A 131 10.93 -7.09 16.48
N GLN A 132 11.67 -6.76 15.43
CA GLN A 132 11.55 -5.51 14.67
C GLN A 132 10.26 -5.44 13.83
N GLU A 133 9.61 -6.57 13.58
CA GLU A 133 8.34 -6.60 12.84
C GLU A 133 7.15 -6.30 13.75
N VAL A 134 7.33 -6.29 15.07
CA VAL A 134 6.28 -5.86 16.01
C VAL A 134 6.12 -4.34 15.90
N THR A 135 5.03 -3.90 15.27
CA THR A 135 4.75 -2.48 15.04
C THR A 135 4.53 -1.71 16.34
N ALA A 136 3.80 -2.30 17.29
CA ALA A 136 3.39 -1.63 18.50
C ALA A 136 3.21 -2.60 19.67
N LEU A 137 3.57 -2.11 20.86
CA LEU A 137 3.32 -2.75 22.14
C LEU A 137 2.22 -1.98 22.88
N PHE A 138 1.16 -2.68 23.28
CA PHE A 138 0.09 -2.15 24.12
C PHE A 138 0.14 -2.79 25.49
N LEU A 139 -0.10 -2.00 26.53
CA LEU A 139 -0.24 -2.51 27.90
C LEU A 139 -1.67 -2.33 28.36
N THR A 140 -2.26 -3.40 28.88
CA THR A 140 -3.61 -3.37 29.44
C THR A 140 -3.63 -2.65 30.79
N HIS A 141 -2.62 -2.90 31.62
CA HIS A 141 -2.41 -2.27 32.92
C HIS A 141 -0.97 -2.50 33.40
N LEU A 142 -0.63 -1.97 34.59
CA LEU A 142 0.75 -1.91 35.09
C LEU A 142 1.08 -2.95 36.16
N HIS A 143 0.51 -4.15 36.09
CA HIS A 143 0.98 -5.25 36.93
C HIS A 143 2.26 -5.88 36.37
N SER A 144 3.07 -6.40 37.28
CA SER A 144 4.40 -6.95 36.95
C SER A 144 4.34 -8.08 35.93
N ASP A 145 3.29 -8.91 35.95
CA ASP A 145 3.13 -10.04 35.05
C ASP A 145 2.79 -9.65 33.61
N HIS A 146 2.40 -8.38 33.37
CA HIS A 146 2.17 -7.81 32.04
C HIS A 146 3.35 -6.95 31.53
N THR A 147 4.26 -6.55 32.43
CA THR A 147 5.30 -5.54 32.14
C THR A 147 6.74 -6.03 32.29
N VAL A 148 6.98 -7.09 33.07
CA VAL A 148 8.34 -7.57 33.38
C VAL A 148 9.12 -8.07 32.16
N GLY A 149 8.44 -8.46 31.08
CA GLY A 149 9.09 -8.91 29.84
C GLY A 149 9.53 -7.79 28.91
N ILE A 150 9.12 -6.54 29.15
CA ILE A 150 9.44 -5.40 28.26
C ILE A 150 10.96 -5.19 28.13
N PRO A 151 11.77 -5.19 29.21
CA PRO A 151 13.22 -5.02 29.08
C PRO A 151 13.85 -6.14 28.24
N ASP A 152 13.42 -7.38 28.43
CA ASP A 152 13.91 -8.54 27.66
C ASP A 152 13.56 -8.42 26.17
N PHE A 153 12.31 -8.05 25.87
CA PHE A 153 11.86 -7.80 24.50
C PHE A 153 12.68 -6.70 23.80
N TYR A 154 12.91 -5.57 24.48
CA TYR A 154 13.59 -4.42 23.89
C TYR A 154 15.10 -4.60 23.76
N LEU A 155 15.74 -5.22 24.76
CA LEU A 155 17.18 -5.48 24.74
C LEU A 155 17.54 -6.60 23.77
N THR A 156 16.72 -7.65 23.69
CA THR A 156 16.95 -8.77 22.76
C THR A 156 16.69 -8.35 21.31
N GLY A 157 15.68 -7.51 21.06
CA GLY A 157 15.39 -7.00 19.72
C GLY A 157 16.47 -6.09 19.11
N TRP A 158 17.45 -5.63 19.89
CA TRP A 158 18.63 -4.93 19.36
C TRP A 158 19.73 -5.88 18.88
N ILE A 159 19.78 -7.10 19.41
CA ILE A 159 20.84 -8.09 19.13
C ILE A 159 20.44 -9.03 17.99
N MET A 160 19.15 -9.35 17.88
CA MET A 160 18.58 -10.18 16.81
C MET A 160 18.04 -9.30 15.70
#